data_AF-A0A337SKW9-F1
#
_entry.id   AF-A0A337SKW9-F1
#
_cell.length_a   1.000
_cell.length_b   1.000
_cell.length_c   1.000
_cell.angle_alpha   90.00
_cell.angle_beta   90.00
_cell.angle_gamma   90.00
#
_symmetry.space_group_name_H-M   'P 1'
#
loop_
_entity.id
_entity.type
_entity.pdbx_description
1 polymer ?
#
loop_
_entity_poly.entity_id
_entity_poly.type
_entity_poly.pdbx_seq_one_letter_code
_entity_poly.pdbx_strand_id
1 'polypeptide(L)'
;MITRVFSVRVWAPVGVLTSLAYCVHQRRVARAETPGAPSQRPVDWSLLELKMVQVVFRHGARSPLKPLPREQAEWNLQLLEVPPQTQFDYTVTNLAGGLKPHSPFDSQYRKTVLKGGMFAGQLTNVGMQQMFALGQRLRKSYVEDIPFLSPTFNPLEVFVRSTNIYRNLESTRCLLAGLFQSQKEGPIVIHTDEANSEVLYPNYQNCWSLQERTRGRRQAACLQPGISEDLQKVKEGMGIASNDGVDFLSLLDNVAAEQVHSLPSCPTLRRFAQMIEQRAVDTALYVMQGEDRESLQMAVGPFLHILESNLREVMDPATAPGKTSNPSVYQHAERKGRYRGAWVVQSVGRPTSAQVMISRSVSSSPASGSVLTAQSLEPVSDSGSPSLSDLPPFMLCLSLSQK
;
A
#
# COMPACT_ATOMS: atom_id res chain seq x y z
N MET A 1 12.57 0.32 79.10
CA MET A 1 11.21 -0.11 78.71
C MET A 1 10.62 0.94 77.76
N ILE A 2 10.36 0.52 76.52
CA ILE A 2 9.27 0.89 75.60
C ILE A 2 8.60 2.27 75.80
N THR A 3 8.66 3.13 74.78
CA THR A 3 7.49 3.54 73.97
C THR A 3 7.89 4.41 72.78
N ARG A 4 7.36 4.03 71.60
CA ARG A 4 7.40 4.77 70.32
C ARG A 4 6.37 5.89 70.33
N VAL A 5 6.65 7.02 69.67
CA VAL A 5 5.67 7.77 68.86
C VAL A 5 6.35 8.29 67.59
N PHE A 6 5.64 8.12 66.47
CA PHE A 6 6.03 8.40 65.09
C PHE A 6 6.14 9.89 64.78
N SER A 7 7.15 10.28 63.99
CA SER A 7 7.16 11.53 63.21
C SER A 7 7.35 11.20 61.74
N VAL A 8 6.51 11.81 60.92
CA VAL A 8 6.30 11.57 59.49
C VAL A 8 7.51 12.06 58.69
N ARG A 9 8.17 11.17 57.95
CA ARG A 9 9.06 11.54 56.84
C ARG A 9 8.33 11.26 55.53
N VAL A 10 7.98 12.33 54.83
CA VAL A 10 7.53 12.31 53.44
C VAL A 10 8.67 11.76 52.58
N TRP A 11 8.51 10.56 52.06
CA TRP A 11 9.34 10.04 50.96
C TRP A 11 8.59 10.29 49.65
N ALA A 12 9.04 11.26 48.88
CA ALA A 12 8.68 11.36 47.47
C ALA A 12 9.32 10.16 46.73
N PRO A 13 8.59 9.39 45.91
CA PRO A 13 9.19 8.31 45.14
C PRO A 13 10.10 8.88 44.06
N VAL A 14 11.34 8.40 44.04
CA VAL A 14 12.37 8.61 43.02
C VAL A 14 11.97 7.89 41.71
N GLY A 15 10.82 8.28 41.14
CA GLY A 15 10.21 7.63 39.97
C GLY A 15 9.85 8.60 38.83
N VAL A 16 10.09 9.91 39.00
CA VAL A 16 9.71 10.93 38.01
C VAL A 16 10.91 11.49 37.24
N LEU A 17 12.14 11.30 37.73
CA LEU A 17 13.35 11.83 37.08
C LEU A 17 14.00 10.86 36.07
N THR A 18 13.68 9.57 36.10
CA THR A 18 14.21 8.58 35.15
C THR A 18 13.41 8.53 33.84
N SER A 19 12.10 8.82 33.86
CA SER A 19 11.26 8.86 32.65
C SER A 19 11.51 10.09 31.77
N LEU A 20 11.90 11.23 32.37
CA LEU A 20 12.33 12.41 31.63
C LEU A 20 13.71 12.22 30.98
N ALA A 21 14.64 11.53 31.65
CA ALA A 21 15.96 11.23 31.09
C ALA A 21 15.86 10.29 29.87
N TYR A 22 14.94 9.32 29.88
CA TYR A 22 14.70 8.43 28.74
C TYR A 22 14.04 9.15 27.54
N CYS A 23 13.06 10.03 27.80
CA CYS A 23 12.44 10.85 26.74
C CYS A 23 13.42 11.88 26.13
N VAL A 24 14.31 12.45 26.94
CA VAL A 24 15.35 13.37 26.44
C VAL A 24 16.48 12.63 25.72
N HIS A 25 16.80 11.39 26.12
CA HIS A 25 17.77 10.56 25.40
C HIS A 25 17.23 10.11 24.03
N GLN A 26 15.97 9.69 23.91
CA GLN A 26 15.37 9.39 22.59
C GLN A 26 15.27 10.63 21.69
N ARG A 27 15.00 11.82 22.25
CA ARG A 27 15.08 13.08 21.48
C ARG A 27 16.51 13.47 21.07
N ARG A 28 17.54 13.05 21.82
CA ARG A 28 18.95 13.27 21.45
C ARG A 28 19.47 12.24 20.46
N VAL A 29 19.00 10.99 20.50
CA VAL A 29 19.36 9.96 19.51
C VAL A 29 18.60 10.15 18.19
N ALA A 30 17.43 10.80 18.19
CA ALA A 30 16.76 11.33 16.99
C ALA A 30 17.38 12.66 16.48
N ARG A 31 18.36 13.22 17.20
CA ARG A 31 19.25 14.30 16.76
C ARG A 31 20.68 13.78 16.63
N ALA A 32 20.83 12.56 16.10
CA ALA A 32 22.10 12.17 15.51
C ALA A 32 22.51 13.27 14.53
N GLU A 33 23.62 13.93 14.84
CA GLU A 33 24.22 14.98 14.04
C GLU A 33 24.24 14.53 12.58
N THR A 34 23.54 15.26 11.72
CA THR A 34 23.76 15.19 10.29
C THR A 34 25.25 15.46 10.08
N PRO A 35 26.07 14.51 9.61
CA PRO A 35 27.43 14.83 9.19
C PRO A 35 27.30 15.95 8.17
N GLY A 36 27.98 17.08 8.41
CA GLY A 36 27.76 18.36 7.76
C GLY A 36 27.21 18.23 6.35
N ALA A 37 25.95 18.64 6.17
CA ALA A 37 25.33 18.63 4.86
C ALA A 37 26.26 19.41 3.91
N PRO A 38 26.78 18.80 2.82
CA PRO A 38 27.37 19.60 1.76
C PRO A 38 26.28 20.59 1.37
N SER A 39 26.66 21.85 1.17
CA SER A 39 25.75 22.91 0.72
C SER A 39 25.01 22.44 -0.54
N GLN A 40 23.83 21.84 -0.35
CA GLN A 40 22.98 21.45 -1.47
C GLN A 40 22.51 22.76 -2.06
N ARG A 41 23.15 23.16 -3.15
CA ARG A 41 22.65 24.23 -4.00
C ARG A 41 21.19 23.93 -4.29
N PRO A 42 20.27 24.92 -4.17
CA PRO A 42 18.88 24.69 -4.53
C PRO A 42 18.83 24.08 -5.93
N VAL A 43 18.23 22.91 -6.05
CA VAL A 43 18.07 22.23 -7.33
C VAL A 43 17.13 23.10 -8.15
N ASP A 44 17.64 23.62 -9.26
CA ASP A 44 16.81 24.35 -10.20
C ASP A 44 15.99 23.34 -11.01
N TRP A 45 14.72 23.19 -10.64
CA TRP A 45 13.78 22.28 -11.28
C TRP A 45 13.55 22.62 -12.75
N SER A 46 13.81 23.85 -13.20
CA SER A 46 13.68 24.23 -14.61
C SER A 46 14.71 23.54 -15.50
N LEU A 47 15.84 23.14 -14.91
CA LEU A 47 16.92 22.39 -15.56
C LEU A 47 16.66 20.88 -15.58
N LEU A 48 15.57 20.40 -14.98
CA LEU A 48 15.25 18.98 -14.95
C LEU A 48 14.21 18.61 -16.00
N GLU A 49 14.34 17.39 -16.52
CA GLU A 49 13.43 16.76 -17.46
C GLU A 49 12.94 15.43 -16.88
N LEU A 50 11.62 15.23 -16.87
CA LEU A 50 11.01 13.99 -16.41
C LEU A 50 11.21 12.87 -17.44
N LYS A 51 11.84 11.77 -17.02
CA LYS A 51 12.16 10.63 -17.89
C LYS A 51 11.30 9.40 -17.64
N MET A 52 10.88 9.18 -16.40
CA MET A 52 9.98 8.07 -16.04
C MET A 52 9.13 8.41 -14.82
N VAL A 53 7.91 7.88 -14.85
CA VAL A 53 6.97 7.84 -13.72
C VAL A 53 6.66 6.38 -13.41
N GLN A 54 6.74 5.98 -12.15
CA GLN A 54 6.20 4.72 -11.64
C GLN A 54 5.15 5.01 -10.58
N VAL A 55 3.92 4.56 -10.80
CA VAL A 55 2.83 4.71 -9.81
C VAL A 55 2.50 3.34 -9.23
N VAL A 56 2.51 3.21 -7.91
CA VAL A 56 2.06 2.02 -7.17
C VAL A 56 0.87 2.42 -6.33
N PHE A 57 -0.31 1.83 -6.56
CA PHE A 57 -1.51 2.21 -5.82
C PHE A 57 -2.26 1.01 -5.25
N ARG A 58 -2.94 1.23 -4.12
CA ARG A 58 -3.95 0.31 -3.60
C ARG A 58 -5.27 0.50 -4.36
N HIS A 59 -6.05 -0.57 -4.45
CA HIS A 59 -7.44 -0.50 -4.89
C HIS A 59 -8.26 0.55 -4.11
N GLY A 60 -9.37 1.00 -4.69
CA GLY A 60 -10.33 1.89 -4.03
C GLY A 60 -11.16 1.21 -2.94
N ALA A 61 -12.12 1.94 -2.37
CA ALA A 61 -13.08 1.45 -1.39
C ALA A 61 -13.82 0.18 -1.87
N ARG A 62 -14.00 -0.75 -0.94
CA ARG A 62 -14.56 -2.08 -1.20
C ARG A 62 -15.41 -2.56 -0.03
N SER A 63 -16.20 -3.59 -0.27
CA SER A 63 -16.82 -4.36 0.82
C SER A 63 -15.79 -5.09 1.68
N PRO A 64 -16.08 -5.37 2.96
CA PRO A 64 -15.18 -6.10 3.85
C PRO A 64 -14.93 -7.52 3.32
N LEU A 65 -13.78 -8.09 3.67
CA LEU A 65 -13.38 -9.45 3.31
C LEU A 65 -14.08 -10.50 4.16
N LYS A 66 -14.41 -10.14 5.40
CA LYS A 66 -15.17 -10.95 6.34
C LYS A 66 -16.06 -10.05 7.19
N PRO A 67 -17.36 -10.37 7.34
CA PRO A 67 -18.23 -9.63 8.23
C PRO A 67 -17.88 -9.91 9.69
N LEU A 68 -18.16 -8.95 10.56
CA LEU A 68 -18.13 -9.16 12.01
C LEU A 68 -19.28 -10.11 12.45
N PRO A 69 -19.09 -10.86 13.55
CA PRO A 69 -20.07 -11.87 13.99
C PRO A 69 -21.39 -11.26 14.49
N ARG A 70 -21.42 -9.97 14.85
CA ARG A 70 -22.60 -9.23 15.31
C ARG A 70 -22.66 -7.86 14.65
N GLU A 71 -23.86 -7.28 14.60
CA GLU A 71 -24.14 -5.92 14.13
C GLU A 71 -23.53 -5.60 12.75
N GLN A 72 -23.99 -6.29 11.72
CA GLN A 72 -23.51 -6.11 10.35
C GLN A 72 -24.27 -5.01 9.61
N ALA A 73 -23.52 -4.09 9.01
CA ALA A 73 -24.05 -3.15 8.02
C ALA A 73 -24.58 -3.90 6.77
N GLU A 74 -25.55 -3.28 6.09
CA GLU A 74 -26.12 -3.82 4.85
C GLU A 74 -25.32 -3.34 3.63
N TRP A 75 -24.72 -4.29 2.92
CA TRP A 75 -23.97 -4.12 1.68
C TRP A 75 -24.87 -4.43 0.48
N ASN A 76 -25.62 -3.42 0.03
CA ASN A 76 -26.55 -3.51 -1.09
C ASN A 76 -25.81 -3.59 -2.44
N LEU A 77 -26.33 -4.41 -3.37
CA LEU A 77 -25.82 -4.57 -4.73
C LEU A 77 -25.79 -3.27 -5.56
N GLN A 78 -26.58 -2.25 -5.22
CA GLN A 78 -26.50 -0.91 -5.85
C GLN A 78 -25.12 -0.27 -5.73
N LEU A 79 -24.36 -0.61 -4.68
CA LEU A 79 -22.97 -0.15 -4.52
C LEU A 79 -22.03 -0.76 -5.57
N LEU A 80 -22.47 -1.70 -6.41
CA LEU A 80 -21.70 -2.26 -7.53
C LEU A 80 -22.01 -1.57 -8.87
N GLU A 81 -22.92 -0.59 -8.91
CA GLU A 81 -23.23 0.15 -10.13
C GLU A 81 -22.00 0.89 -10.67
N VAL A 82 -21.62 0.61 -11.91
CA VAL A 82 -20.41 1.19 -12.51
C VAL A 82 -20.69 2.63 -12.94
N PRO A 83 -19.98 3.65 -12.40
CA PRO A 83 -20.18 5.02 -12.85
C PRO A 83 -19.77 5.15 -14.33
N PRO A 84 -20.60 5.74 -15.21
CA PRO A 84 -20.38 5.74 -16.66
C PRO A 84 -19.02 6.28 -17.10
N GLN A 85 -18.52 7.34 -16.44
CA GLN A 85 -17.22 7.95 -16.72
C GLN A 85 -16.03 7.02 -16.48
N THR A 86 -16.21 5.94 -15.74
CA THR A 86 -15.13 4.99 -15.45
C THR A 86 -15.05 3.88 -16.49
N GLN A 87 -16.07 3.72 -17.34
CA GLN A 87 -16.11 2.62 -18.32
C GLN A 87 -14.93 2.73 -19.29
N PHE A 88 -14.15 1.65 -19.38
CA PHE A 88 -12.99 1.58 -20.25
C PHE A 88 -12.61 0.13 -20.50
N ASP A 89 -12.74 -0.34 -21.75
CA ASP A 89 -12.52 -1.76 -22.06
C ASP A 89 -11.04 -2.15 -21.99
N TYR A 90 -10.79 -3.24 -21.28
CA TYR A 90 -9.46 -3.83 -21.09
C TYR A 90 -9.49 -5.35 -21.23
N THR A 91 -8.33 -5.93 -21.46
CA THR A 91 -8.09 -7.37 -21.42
C THR A 91 -7.05 -7.71 -20.36
N VAL A 92 -7.03 -8.97 -19.92
CA VAL A 92 -6.10 -9.44 -18.88
C VAL A 92 -5.33 -10.64 -19.41
N THR A 93 -4.02 -10.62 -19.21
CA THR A 93 -3.13 -11.71 -19.60
C THR A 93 -2.24 -12.11 -18.42
N ASN A 94 -1.56 -13.25 -18.55
CA ASN A 94 -0.41 -13.51 -17.69
C ASN A 94 0.78 -12.57 -18.08
N LEU A 95 1.88 -12.64 -17.34
CA LEU A 95 3.08 -11.83 -17.61
C LEU A 95 3.71 -12.10 -18.99
N ALA A 96 3.49 -13.28 -19.57
CA ALA A 96 3.98 -13.67 -20.89
C ALA A 96 3.01 -13.31 -22.05
N GLY A 97 1.90 -12.62 -21.75
CA GLY A 97 0.88 -12.27 -22.76
C GLY A 97 -0.08 -13.40 -23.12
N GLY A 98 -0.04 -14.51 -22.38
CA GLY A 98 -0.97 -15.65 -22.51
C GLY A 98 -2.28 -15.46 -21.74
N LEU A 99 -3.00 -16.56 -21.52
CA LEU A 99 -4.30 -16.54 -20.84
C LEU A 99 -4.22 -15.97 -19.41
N LYS A 100 -5.28 -15.29 -18.98
CA LYS A 100 -5.46 -14.83 -17.60
C LYS A 100 -5.37 -16.02 -16.63
N PRO A 101 -4.49 -15.99 -15.61
CA PRO A 101 -4.44 -17.04 -14.60
C PRO A 101 -5.73 -17.16 -13.78
N HIS A 102 -5.94 -18.32 -13.16
CA HIS A 102 -7.01 -18.50 -12.18
C HIS A 102 -6.77 -17.62 -10.94
N SER A 103 -7.83 -17.00 -10.42
CA SER A 103 -7.77 -16.24 -9.16
C SER A 103 -8.33 -17.07 -7.99
N PRO A 104 -7.46 -17.61 -7.10
CA PRO A 104 -7.94 -18.29 -5.90
C PRO A 104 -8.61 -17.32 -4.92
N PHE A 105 -8.24 -16.03 -4.95
CA PHE A 105 -8.82 -15.00 -4.10
C PHE A 105 -10.24 -14.66 -4.48
N ASP A 106 -10.52 -14.43 -5.77
CA ASP A 106 -11.89 -14.18 -6.23
C ASP A 106 -12.79 -15.37 -5.91
N SER A 107 -12.28 -16.59 -6.11
CA SER A 107 -12.97 -17.84 -5.75
C SER A 107 -13.23 -17.95 -4.25
N GLN A 108 -12.30 -17.50 -3.40
CA GLN A 108 -12.47 -17.47 -1.95
C GLN A 108 -13.49 -16.41 -1.51
N TYR A 109 -13.43 -15.20 -2.07
CA TYR A 109 -14.31 -14.11 -1.68
C TYR A 109 -15.77 -14.37 -2.06
N ARG A 110 -16.01 -15.04 -3.19
CA ARG A 110 -17.37 -15.47 -3.61
C ARG A 110 -18.05 -16.45 -2.65
N LYS A 111 -17.29 -17.11 -1.76
CA LYS A 111 -17.84 -17.99 -0.72
C LYS A 111 -18.51 -17.23 0.42
N THR A 112 -18.25 -15.93 0.55
CA THR A 112 -18.79 -15.08 1.61
C THR A 112 -19.77 -14.09 1.00
N VAL A 113 -21.05 -14.24 1.34
CA VAL A 113 -22.12 -13.29 1.02
C VAL A 113 -22.39 -12.45 2.26
N LEU A 114 -22.24 -11.13 2.13
CA LEU A 114 -22.51 -10.17 3.19
C LEU A 114 -24.02 -9.90 3.31
N LYS A 115 -24.45 -9.39 4.47
CA LYS A 115 -25.81 -8.87 4.63
C LYS A 115 -26.08 -7.83 3.53
N GLY A 116 -27.19 -7.94 2.80
CA GLY A 116 -27.50 -7.12 1.62
C GLY A 116 -27.16 -7.77 0.26
N GLY A 117 -26.53 -8.96 0.27
CA GLY A 117 -26.35 -9.80 -0.91
C GLY A 117 -25.03 -9.62 -1.66
N MET A 118 -24.22 -8.61 -1.31
CA MET A 118 -22.91 -8.40 -1.93
C MET A 118 -21.89 -9.45 -1.51
N PHE A 119 -21.03 -9.89 -2.43
CA PHE A 119 -19.87 -10.70 -2.08
C PHE A 119 -18.82 -9.91 -1.28
N ALA A 120 -18.00 -10.63 -0.51
CA ALA A 120 -16.87 -10.02 0.17
C ALA A 120 -15.83 -9.44 -0.80
N GLY A 121 -15.12 -8.40 -0.35
CA GLY A 121 -13.97 -7.83 -1.04
C GLY A 121 -14.21 -7.27 -2.45
N GLN A 122 -15.45 -6.89 -2.78
CA GLN A 122 -15.83 -6.31 -4.07
C GLN A 122 -15.56 -4.80 -4.08
N LEU A 123 -14.98 -4.29 -5.16
CA LEU A 123 -14.83 -2.85 -5.39
C LEU A 123 -16.23 -2.24 -5.57
N THR A 124 -16.50 -1.12 -4.91
CA THR A 124 -17.78 -0.42 -5.00
C THR A 124 -17.70 0.80 -5.91
N ASN A 125 -18.83 1.41 -6.23
CA ASN A 125 -18.93 2.66 -6.96
C ASN A 125 -18.15 3.82 -6.28
N VAL A 126 -18.10 3.86 -4.95
CA VAL A 126 -17.25 4.79 -4.17
C VAL A 126 -15.77 4.53 -4.50
N GLY A 127 -15.33 3.27 -4.49
CA GLY A 127 -13.97 2.91 -4.85
C GLY A 127 -13.63 3.19 -6.31
N MET A 128 -14.58 2.99 -7.22
CA MET A 128 -14.41 3.33 -8.64
C MET A 128 -14.19 4.83 -8.84
N GLN A 129 -14.96 5.69 -8.15
CA GLN A 129 -14.79 7.15 -8.19
C GLN A 129 -13.45 7.59 -7.61
N GLN A 130 -13.03 7.01 -6.47
CA GLN A 130 -11.73 7.28 -5.87
C GLN A 130 -10.58 7.01 -6.85
N MET A 131 -10.64 5.89 -7.56
CA MET A 131 -9.63 5.52 -8.54
C MET A 131 -9.67 6.40 -9.79
N PHE A 132 -10.87 6.79 -10.25
CA PHE A 132 -11.04 7.75 -11.34
C PHE A 132 -10.45 9.12 -10.98
N ALA A 133 -10.71 9.62 -9.77
CA ALA A 133 -10.15 10.87 -9.27
C ALA A 133 -8.62 10.81 -9.17
N LEU A 134 -8.04 9.67 -8.75
CA LEU A 134 -6.60 9.46 -8.81
C LEU A 134 -6.08 9.55 -10.25
N GLY A 135 -6.78 8.94 -11.20
CA GLY A 135 -6.48 9.07 -12.63
C GLY A 135 -6.49 10.52 -13.12
N GLN A 136 -7.50 11.30 -12.77
CA GLN A 136 -7.58 12.73 -13.12
C GLN A 136 -6.43 13.54 -12.51
N ARG A 137 -6.03 13.24 -11.27
CA ARG A 137 -4.86 13.88 -10.65
C ARG A 137 -3.58 13.57 -11.41
N LEU A 138 -3.38 12.32 -11.84
CA LEU A 138 -2.24 11.91 -12.66
C LEU A 138 -2.27 12.60 -14.04
N ARG A 139 -3.45 12.76 -14.64
CA ARG A 139 -3.63 13.52 -15.89
C ARG A 139 -3.19 14.96 -15.74
N LYS A 140 -3.64 15.63 -14.68
CA LYS A 140 -3.27 17.02 -14.40
C LYS A 140 -1.74 17.17 -14.34
N SER A 141 -1.05 16.27 -13.63
CA SER A 141 0.41 16.35 -13.48
C SER A 141 1.21 15.94 -14.73
N TYR A 142 0.80 14.89 -15.44
CA TYR A 142 1.63 14.24 -16.47
C TYR A 142 1.11 14.36 -17.89
N VAL A 143 -0.04 14.97 -18.11
CA VAL A 143 -0.57 15.29 -19.45
C VAL A 143 -0.71 16.81 -19.61
N GLU A 144 -1.29 17.49 -18.61
CA GLU A 144 -1.66 18.90 -18.71
C GLU A 144 -0.54 19.85 -18.26
N ASP A 145 0.00 19.67 -17.04
CA ASP A 145 1.06 20.54 -16.50
C ASP A 145 2.41 20.28 -17.14
N ILE A 146 2.70 19.00 -17.37
CA ILE A 146 3.90 18.54 -18.08
C ILE A 146 3.39 17.60 -19.16
N PRO A 147 3.65 17.86 -20.45
CA PRO A 147 3.21 16.98 -21.56
C PRO A 147 4.10 15.73 -21.63
N PHE A 148 4.15 14.96 -20.55
CA PHE A 148 4.95 13.75 -20.42
C PHE A 148 4.24 12.51 -20.95
N LEU A 149 2.91 12.45 -20.86
CA LEU A 149 2.02 11.39 -21.37
C LEU A 149 1.19 11.89 -22.55
N SER A 150 0.92 11.01 -23.51
CA SER A 150 -0.10 11.28 -24.52
C SER A 150 -1.47 11.48 -23.85
N PRO A 151 -2.33 12.37 -24.37
CA PRO A 151 -3.64 12.62 -23.77
C PRO A 151 -4.60 11.42 -23.90
N THR A 152 -4.30 10.51 -24.82
CA THR A 152 -4.96 9.25 -25.15
C THR A 152 -4.09 8.07 -24.70
N PHE A 153 -4.70 6.96 -24.28
CA PHE A 153 -3.93 5.77 -23.89
C PHE A 153 -3.18 5.20 -25.10
N ASN A 154 -1.85 5.14 -24.98
CA ASN A 154 -0.96 4.52 -25.96
C ASN A 154 -0.27 3.29 -25.33
N PRO A 155 -0.50 2.07 -25.86
CA PRO A 155 0.11 0.84 -25.33
C PRO A 155 1.64 0.83 -25.31
N LEU A 156 2.30 1.65 -26.14
CA LEU A 156 3.76 1.74 -26.18
C LEU A 156 4.33 2.62 -25.05
N GLU A 157 3.52 3.53 -24.52
CA GLU A 157 3.90 4.46 -23.46
C GLU A 157 3.64 3.90 -22.06
N VAL A 158 2.70 2.97 -21.92
CA VAL A 158 2.14 2.58 -20.63
C VAL A 158 2.17 1.06 -20.46
N PHE A 159 3.03 0.59 -19.56
CA PHE A 159 2.95 -0.78 -19.06
C PHE A 159 2.02 -0.86 -17.85
N VAL A 160 1.14 -1.87 -17.79
CA VAL A 160 0.18 -2.04 -16.69
C VAL A 160 0.27 -3.44 -16.11
N ARG A 161 0.64 -3.55 -14.82
CA ARG A 161 0.62 -4.81 -14.06
C ARG A 161 -0.26 -4.68 -12.84
N SER A 162 -1.10 -5.68 -12.55
CA SER A 162 -1.93 -5.78 -11.35
C SER A 162 -1.79 -7.18 -10.73
N THR A 163 -2.07 -7.30 -9.44
CA THR A 163 -2.41 -8.60 -8.85
C THR A 163 -3.71 -9.15 -9.46
N ASN A 164 -3.81 -10.47 -9.58
CA ASN A 164 -4.97 -11.16 -10.16
C ASN A 164 -6.16 -11.26 -9.20
N ILE A 165 -6.70 -10.11 -8.77
CA ILE A 165 -7.91 -10.03 -7.93
C ILE A 165 -8.82 -8.96 -8.53
N TYR A 166 -10.11 -9.28 -8.68
CA TYR A 166 -11.04 -8.50 -9.49
C TYR A 166 -11.09 -7.01 -9.12
N ARG A 167 -11.17 -6.69 -7.82
CA ARG A 167 -11.19 -5.30 -7.32
C ARG A 167 -9.98 -4.46 -7.76
N ASN A 168 -8.84 -5.07 -8.06
CA ASN A 168 -7.62 -4.38 -8.46
C ASN A 168 -7.60 -4.12 -9.95
N LEU A 169 -8.11 -5.08 -10.73
CA LEU A 169 -8.34 -4.93 -12.16
C LEU A 169 -9.34 -3.80 -12.43
N GLU A 170 -10.45 -3.79 -11.69
CA GLU A 170 -11.46 -2.72 -11.78
C GLU A 170 -10.93 -1.37 -11.29
N SER A 171 -10.10 -1.35 -10.25
CA SER A 171 -9.44 -0.11 -9.80
C SER A 171 -8.50 0.44 -10.88
N THR A 172 -7.77 -0.45 -11.55
CA THR A 172 -6.89 -0.10 -12.67
C THR A 172 -7.68 0.48 -13.83
N ARG A 173 -8.80 -0.16 -14.22
CA ARG A 173 -9.72 0.37 -15.23
C ARG A 173 -10.16 1.80 -14.90
N CYS A 174 -10.63 2.03 -13.68
CA CYS A 174 -11.13 3.34 -13.27
C CYS A 174 -10.03 4.41 -13.28
N LEU A 175 -8.82 4.08 -12.83
CA LEU A 175 -7.68 4.99 -12.90
C LEU A 175 -7.31 5.34 -14.34
N LEU A 176 -7.23 4.35 -15.23
CA LEU A 176 -6.94 4.59 -16.65
C LEU A 176 -8.04 5.43 -17.30
N ALA A 177 -9.31 5.23 -16.92
CA ALA A 177 -10.42 6.04 -17.40
C ALA A 177 -10.27 7.50 -17.00
N GLY A 178 -9.85 7.78 -15.75
CA GLY A 178 -9.56 9.14 -15.30
C GLY A 178 -8.32 9.75 -15.95
N LEU A 179 -7.25 8.95 -16.13
CA LEU A 179 -5.98 9.42 -16.71
C LEU A 179 -6.11 9.77 -18.18
N PHE A 180 -6.76 8.91 -18.97
CA PHE A 180 -6.87 9.03 -20.42
C PHE A 180 -8.26 9.44 -20.91
N GLN A 181 -9.17 9.80 -20.00
CA GLN A 181 -10.55 10.23 -20.31
C GLN A 181 -11.30 9.22 -21.20
N SER A 182 -11.09 7.94 -20.90
CA SER A 182 -11.59 6.78 -21.67
C SER A 182 -11.22 6.79 -23.17
N GLN A 183 -10.17 7.51 -23.56
CA GLN A 183 -9.65 7.54 -24.93
C GLN A 183 -8.45 6.60 -25.05
N LYS A 184 -8.42 5.76 -26.10
CA LYS A 184 -7.34 4.82 -26.36
C LYS A 184 -7.03 4.69 -27.85
N GLU A 185 -5.75 4.57 -28.18
CA GLU A 185 -5.26 4.31 -29.53
C GLU A 185 -5.09 2.81 -29.81
N GLY A 186 -4.99 2.01 -28.74
CA GLY A 186 -4.83 0.57 -28.83
C GLY A 186 -5.45 -0.16 -27.62
N PRO A 187 -5.37 -1.49 -27.59
CA PRO A 187 -5.96 -2.29 -26.51
C PRO A 187 -5.24 -2.04 -25.19
N ILE A 188 -6.00 -1.90 -24.11
CA ILE A 188 -5.47 -1.92 -22.74
C ILE A 188 -5.27 -3.38 -22.35
N VAL A 189 -4.04 -3.74 -21.99
CA VAL A 189 -3.68 -5.07 -21.50
C VAL A 189 -3.18 -4.92 -20.07
N ILE A 190 -3.85 -5.57 -19.13
CA ILE A 190 -3.42 -5.64 -17.73
C ILE A 190 -2.71 -6.97 -17.52
N HIS A 191 -1.42 -6.91 -17.23
CA HIS A 191 -0.62 -8.08 -16.92
C HIS A 191 -0.84 -8.52 -15.47
N THR A 192 -1.02 -9.82 -15.26
CA THR A 192 -1.16 -10.44 -13.95
C THR A 192 -0.25 -11.66 -13.84
N ASP A 193 0.01 -12.13 -12.63
CA ASP A 193 0.76 -13.36 -12.42
C ASP A 193 -0.06 -14.43 -11.69
N GLU A 194 0.45 -15.65 -11.66
CA GLU A 194 -0.10 -16.71 -10.81
C GLU A 194 0.04 -16.34 -9.33
N ALA A 195 -0.94 -16.73 -8.51
CA ALA A 195 -0.92 -16.41 -7.08
C ALA A 195 0.29 -17.02 -6.33
N ASN A 196 0.89 -18.07 -6.90
CA ASN A 196 2.05 -18.76 -6.34
C ASN A 196 3.38 -18.02 -6.58
N SER A 197 3.53 -17.33 -7.71
CA SER A 197 4.71 -16.57 -8.12
C SER A 197 4.55 -15.07 -7.89
N GLU A 198 3.37 -14.60 -7.51
CA GLU A 198 3.11 -13.17 -7.32
C GLU A 198 4.05 -12.53 -6.28
N VAL A 199 4.56 -11.36 -6.65
CA VAL A 199 5.52 -10.56 -5.87
C VAL A 199 4.97 -9.18 -5.47
N LEU A 200 3.80 -8.81 -5.96
CA LEU A 200 3.10 -7.55 -5.63
C LEU A 200 2.45 -7.56 -4.23
N TYR A 201 2.62 -8.64 -3.48
CA TYR A 201 2.36 -8.73 -2.05
C TYR A 201 3.35 -9.73 -1.40
N PRO A 202 3.56 -9.66 -0.07
CA PRO A 202 4.35 -10.65 0.64
C PRO A 202 3.75 -12.06 0.52
N ASN A 203 4.39 -12.93 -0.28
CA ASN A 203 3.86 -14.24 -0.64
C ASN A 203 4.23 -15.32 0.39
N TYR A 204 3.56 -15.27 1.54
CA TYR A 204 3.81 -16.19 2.65
C TYR A 204 3.51 -17.66 2.36
N GLN A 205 2.67 -17.94 1.35
CA GLN A 205 2.30 -19.30 0.99
C GLN A 205 3.41 -20.01 0.21
N ASN A 206 4.20 -19.25 -0.55
CA ASN A 206 5.20 -19.80 -1.48
C ASN A 206 6.64 -19.45 -1.07
N CYS A 207 6.84 -18.42 -0.24
CA CYS A 207 8.13 -18.15 0.37
C CYS A 207 8.23 -18.83 1.75
N TRP A 208 8.71 -20.08 1.77
CA TRP A 208 8.82 -20.89 3.00
C TRP A 208 9.65 -20.20 4.10
N SER A 209 10.79 -19.59 3.75
CA SER A 209 11.64 -18.89 4.72
C SER A 209 10.92 -17.69 5.35
N LEU A 210 10.20 -16.88 4.55
CA LEU A 210 9.37 -15.80 5.08
C LEU A 210 8.24 -16.35 5.97
N GLN A 211 7.63 -17.48 5.57
CA GLN A 211 6.58 -18.12 6.35
C GLN A 211 7.08 -18.48 7.74
N GLU A 212 8.17 -19.22 7.83
CA GLU A 212 8.74 -19.73 9.09
C GLU A 212 9.23 -18.60 9.98
N ARG A 213 9.98 -17.62 9.44
CA ARG A 213 10.49 -16.48 10.20
C ARG A 213 9.41 -15.61 10.85
N THR A 214 8.21 -15.59 10.26
CA THR A 214 7.09 -14.78 10.76
C THR A 214 6.02 -15.61 11.44
N ARG A 215 6.12 -16.95 11.45
CA ARG A 215 5.08 -17.85 11.96
C ARG A 215 4.78 -17.60 13.45
N GLY A 216 5.82 -17.61 14.28
CA GLY A 216 5.67 -17.39 15.73
C GLY A 216 5.07 -16.03 16.05
N ARG A 217 5.59 -14.97 15.42
CA ARG A 217 5.07 -13.60 15.60
C ARG A 217 3.62 -13.46 15.13
N ARG A 218 3.24 -14.08 14.01
CA ARG A 218 1.84 -14.08 13.55
C ARG A 218 0.89 -14.77 14.52
N GLN A 219 1.32 -15.85 15.17
CA GLN A 219 0.51 -16.52 16.19
C GLN A 219 0.41 -15.68 17.48
N ALA A 220 1.48 -14.98 17.84
CA ALA A 220 1.55 -14.20 19.07
C ALA A 220 1.06 -12.75 18.94
N ALA A 221 0.75 -12.26 17.73
CA ALA A 221 0.52 -10.84 17.47
C ALA A 221 -0.64 -10.25 18.29
N CYS A 222 -1.78 -10.96 18.35
CA CYS A 222 -2.94 -10.51 19.14
C CYS A 222 -2.75 -10.69 20.65
N LEU A 223 -1.67 -11.36 21.09
CA LEU A 223 -1.35 -11.61 22.49
C LEU A 223 -0.30 -10.64 23.03
N GLN A 224 0.15 -9.68 22.22
CA GLN A 224 1.15 -8.71 22.68
C GLN A 224 0.56 -7.74 23.72
N PRO A 225 1.37 -7.30 24.70
CA PRO A 225 0.95 -6.29 25.67
C PRO A 225 0.46 -5.02 24.99
N GLY A 226 -0.66 -4.48 25.48
CA GLY A 226 -1.37 -3.36 24.89
C GLY A 226 -2.32 -3.75 23.76
N ILE A 227 -1.94 -4.69 22.88
CA ILE A 227 -2.81 -5.18 21.81
C ILE A 227 -3.90 -6.07 22.40
N SER A 228 -3.54 -7.02 23.26
CA SER A 228 -4.49 -8.00 23.80
C SER A 228 -5.59 -7.35 24.65
N GLU A 229 -5.22 -6.38 25.47
CA GLU A 229 -6.10 -5.66 26.39
C GLU A 229 -7.06 -4.75 25.63
N ASP A 230 -6.58 -4.03 24.62
CA ASP A 230 -7.44 -3.21 23.77
C ASP A 230 -8.35 -4.08 22.90
N LEU A 231 -7.88 -5.24 22.42
CA LEU A 231 -8.71 -6.16 21.65
C LEU A 231 -9.86 -6.70 22.52
N GLN A 232 -9.56 -7.10 23.75
CA GLN A 232 -10.58 -7.54 24.71
C GLN A 232 -11.58 -6.42 24.99
N LYS A 233 -11.11 -5.19 25.24
CA LYS A 233 -11.95 -4.02 25.47
C LYS A 233 -12.90 -3.73 24.29
N VAL A 234 -12.41 -3.81 23.05
CA VAL A 234 -13.25 -3.62 21.85
C VAL A 234 -14.27 -4.76 21.72
N LYS A 235 -13.84 -6.01 21.90
CA LYS A 235 -14.74 -7.19 21.82
C LYS A 235 -15.86 -7.11 22.87
N GLU A 236 -15.53 -6.78 24.12
CA GLU A 236 -16.51 -6.60 25.20
C GLU A 236 -17.49 -5.45 24.87
N GLY A 237 -16.98 -4.31 24.42
CA GLY A 237 -17.82 -3.17 24.06
C GLY A 237 -18.75 -3.43 22.87
N MET A 238 -18.40 -4.37 21.99
CA MET A 238 -19.23 -4.82 20.86
C MET A 238 -20.06 -6.08 21.17
N GLY A 239 -19.94 -6.63 22.37
CA GLY A 239 -20.58 -7.89 22.74
C GLY A 239 -20.13 -9.09 21.89
N ILE A 240 -18.90 -9.08 21.37
CA ILE A 240 -18.30 -10.19 20.63
C ILE A 240 -17.73 -11.21 21.62
N ALA A 241 -17.93 -12.51 21.38
CA ALA A 241 -17.47 -13.52 22.32
C ALA A 241 -15.93 -13.63 22.32
N SER A 242 -15.34 -13.95 23.48
CA SER A 242 -13.88 -14.03 23.62
C SER A 242 -13.24 -15.08 22.71
N ASN A 243 -13.95 -16.16 22.41
CA ASN A 243 -13.54 -17.25 21.51
C ASN A 243 -13.75 -16.95 20.01
N ASP A 244 -14.46 -15.87 19.65
CA ASP A 244 -14.58 -15.46 18.25
C ASP A 244 -13.21 -15.01 17.73
N GLY A 245 -12.75 -15.60 16.62
CA GLY A 245 -11.44 -15.34 15.99
C GLY A 245 -11.32 -13.98 15.29
N VAL A 246 -11.78 -12.91 15.94
CA VAL A 246 -11.74 -11.52 15.49
C VAL A 246 -10.45 -10.86 15.99
N ASP A 247 -9.68 -10.30 15.08
CA ASP A 247 -8.47 -9.52 15.33
C ASP A 247 -8.64 -8.06 14.87
N PHE A 248 -7.65 -7.21 15.16
CA PHE A 248 -7.67 -5.81 14.73
C PHE A 248 -7.66 -5.62 13.22
N LEU A 249 -7.12 -6.56 12.44
CA LEU A 249 -7.19 -6.51 10.98
C LEU A 249 -8.63 -6.66 10.48
N SER A 250 -9.38 -7.57 11.09
CA SER A 250 -10.79 -7.80 10.79
C SER A 250 -11.65 -6.63 11.24
N LEU A 251 -11.38 -6.06 12.41
CA LEU A 251 -12.06 -4.85 12.91
C LEU A 251 -11.78 -3.65 12.00
N LEU A 252 -10.51 -3.43 11.62
CA LEU A 252 -10.12 -2.34 10.71
C LEU A 252 -10.79 -2.50 9.34
N ASP A 253 -10.80 -3.71 8.79
CA ASP A 253 -11.43 -4.02 7.51
C ASP A 253 -12.91 -3.64 7.48
N ASN A 254 -13.65 -3.87 8.57
CA ASN A 254 -15.06 -3.53 8.66
C ASN A 254 -15.27 -2.04 8.93
N VAL A 255 -14.59 -1.45 9.94
CA VAL A 255 -14.82 -0.04 10.29
C VAL A 255 -14.42 0.90 9.16
N ALA A 256 -13.30 0.65 8.47
CA ALA A 256 -12.87 1.47 7.34
C ALA A 256 -13.82 1.33 6.14
N ALA A 257 -14.27 0.10 5.86
CA ALA A 257 -15.23 -0.15 4.79
C ALA A 257 -16.58 0.52 5.09
N GLU A 258 -17.12 0.42 6.29
CA GLU A 258 -18.40 1.05 6.61
C GLU A 258 -18.31 2.58 6.62
N GLN A 259 -17.23 3.15 7.17
CA GLN A 259 -17.02 4.60 7.24
C GLN A 259 -16.94 5.25 5.86
N VAL A 260 -16.14 4.68 4.94
CA VAL A 260 -15.95 5.26 3.60
C VAL A 260 -17.24 5.24 2.76
N HIS A 261 -18.16 4.32 3.06
CA HIS A 261 -19.48 4.23 2.41
C HIS A 261 -20.58 4.94 3.20
N SER A 262 -20.25 5.62 4.30
CA SER A 262 -21.22 6.26 5.21
C SER A 262 -22.33 5.31 5.68
N LEU A 263 -22.00 4.03 5.85
CA LEU A 263 -22.95 3.02 6.31
C LEU A 263 -23.25 3.19 7.82
N PRO A 264 -24.42 2.78 8.29
CA PRO A 264 -24.76 2.80 9.71
C PRO A 264 -23.94 1.74 10.47
N SER A 265 -22.73 2.12 10.88
CA SER A 265 -21.86 1.31 11.74
C SER A 265 -22.36 1.20 13.17
N CYS A 266 -22.00 0.11 13.83
CA CYS A 266 -22.04 -0.01 15.29
C CYS A 266 -21.41 1.22 15.96
N PRO A 267 -22.10 1.92 16.89
CA PRO A 267 -21.54 3.09 17.58
C PRO A 267 -20.24 2.79 18.31
N THR A 268 -20.12 1.60 18.89
CA THR A 268 -18.89 1.16 19.56
C THR A 268 -17.74 0.99 18.57
N LEU A 269 -18.00 0.38 17.41
CA LEU A 269 -16.99 0.22 16.35
C LEU A 269 -16.46 1.58 15.88
N ARG A 270 -17.36 2.55 15.66
CA ARG A 270 -17.00 3.92 15.27
C ARG A 270 -16.19 4.62 16.37
N ARG A 271 -16.60 4.48 17.64
CA ARG A 271 -15.90 5.07 18.79
C ARG A 271 -14.45 4.60 18.89
N PHE A 272 -14.17 3.35 18.56
CA PHE A 272 -12.83 2.78 18.64
C PHE A 272 -12.04 2.83 17.32
N ALA A 273 -12.55 3.46 16.25
CA ALA A 273 -11.95 3.41 14.91
C ALA A 273 -10.45 3.76 14.89
N GLN A 274 -10.06 4.87 15.51
CA GLN A 274 -8.66 5.30 15.56
C GLN A 274 -7.76 4.32 16.35
N MET A 275 -8.27 3.78 17.46
CA MET A 275 -7.55 2.76 18.23
C MET A 275 -7.43 1.45 17.45
N ILE A 276 -8.50 1.04 16.77
CA ILE A 276 -8.51 -0.15 15.91
C ILE A 276 -7.47 -0.02 14.80
N GLU A 277 -7.41 1.14 14.14
CA GLU A 277 -6.41 1.43 13.12
C GLU A 277 -4.99 1.37 13.69
N GLN A 278 -4.73 2.08 14.79
CA GLN A 278 -3.42 2.06 15.44
C GLN A 278 -3.00 0.63 15.83
N ARG A 279 -3.91 -0.15 16.42
CA ARG A 279 -3.60 -1.53 16.84
C ARG A 279 -3.46 -2.50 15.68
N ALA A 280 -4.14 -2.26 14.56
CA ALA A 280 -3.90 -3.00 13.32
C ALA A 280 -2.50 -2.72 12.77
N VAL A 281 -2.04 -1.47 12.82
CA VAL A 281 -0.66 -1.09 12.47
C VAL A 281 0.35 -1.71 13.44
N ASP A 282 0.10 -1.63 14.75
CA ASP A 282 0.97 -2.25 15.76
C ASP A 282 1.08 -3.78 15.54
N THR A 283 -0.05 -4.43 15.24
CA THR A 283 -0.10 -5.86 14.88
C THR A 283 0.75 -6.14 13.64
N ALA A 284 0.68 -5.26 12.63
CA ALA A 284 1.45 -5.38 11.41
C ALA A 284 2.96 -5.26 11.63
N LEU A 285 3.37 -4.23 12.37
CA LEU A 285 4.77 -3.97 12.71
C LEU A 285 5.33 -5.04 13.65
N TYR A 286 4.51 -5.61 14.53
CA TYR A 286 4.92 -6.74 15.33
C TYR A 286 5.21 -7.98 14.46
N VAL A 287 4.35 -8.27 13.48
CA VAL A 287 4.57 -9.41 12.57
C VAL A 287 5.79 -9.18 11.68
N MET A 288 5.92 -7.98 11.13
CA MET A 288 7.00 -7.54 10.24
C MET A 288 7.79 -6.39 10.86
N GLN A 289 8.70 -6.75 11.76
CA GLN A 289 9.55 -5.79 12.48
C GLN A 289 10.49 -5.06 11.51
N GLY A 290 10.72 -3.77 11.75
CA GLY A 290 11.60 -2.93 10.93
C GLY A 290 13.06 -3.40 10.93
N GLU A 291 13.47 -4.01 12.04
CA GLU A 291 14.81 -4.54 12.26
C GLU A 291 15.03 -5.91 11.60
N ASP A 292 13.96 -6.65 11.27
CA ASP A 292 14.04 -7.97 10.62
C ASP A 292 14.22 -7.82 9.10
N ARG A 293 15.44 -7.43 8.74
CA ARG A 293 15.81 -7.12 7.36
C ARG A 293 15.58 -8.29 6.40
N GLU A 294 15.88 -9.53 6.79
CA GLU A 294 15.70 -10.68 5.89
C GLU A 294 14.23 -10.94 5.60
N SER A 295 13.35 -10.81 6.61
CA SER A 295 11.90 -10.95 6.38
C SER A 295 11.39 -9.84 5.47
N LEU A 296 11.84 -8.59 5.65
CA LEU A 296 11.48 -7.48 4.77
C LEU A 296 11.97 -7.69 3.33
N GLN A 297 13.20 -8.19 3.16
CA GLN A 297 13.75 -8.54 1.84
C GLN A 297 12.91 -9.60 1.13
N MET A 298 12.47 -10.65 1.83
CA MET A 298 11.61 -11.67 1.22
C MET A 298 10.17 -11.21 1.00
N ALA A 299 9.69 -10.23 1.79
CA ALA A 299 8.34 -9.72 1.69
C ALA A 299 8.15 -8.76 0.51
N VAL A 300 9.09 -7.82 0.29
CA VAL A 300 8.96 -6.75 -0.73
C VAL A 300 10.18 -6.59 -1.63
N GLY A 301 11.28 -7.30 -1.35
CA GLY A 301 12.52 -7.18 -2.12
C GLY A 301 12.35 -7.46 -3.63
N PRO A 302 11.63 -8.51 -4.05
CA PRO A 302 11.36 -8.74 -5.47
C PRO A 302 10.59 -7.59 -6.13
N PHE A 303 9.65 -6.96 -5.42
CA PHE A 303 8.93 -5.80 -5.94
C PHE A 303 9.81 -4.55 -6.04
N LEU A 304 10.62 -4.28 -5.01
CA LEU A 304 11.60 -3.19 -5.04
C LEU A 304 12.62 -3.39 -6.17
N HIS A 305 13.01 -4.63 -6.44
CA HIS A 305 13.89 -4.96 -7.56
C HIS A 305 13.26 -4.65 -8.91
N ILE A 306 11.94 -4.80 -9.06
CA ILE A 306 11.22 -4.38 -10.27
C ILE A 306 11.31 -2.84 -10.42
N LEU A 307 10.98 -2.09 -9.36
CA LEU A 307 11.03 -0.63 -9.39
C LEU A 307 12.44 -0.10 -9.70
N GLU A 308 13.46 -0.74 -9.13
CA GLU A 308 14.87 -0.43 -9.38
C GLU A 308 15.28 -0.76 -10.81
N SER A 309 14.87 -1.93 -11.33
CA SER A 309 15.21 -2.36 -12.70
C SER A 309 14.66 -1.39 -13.73
N ASN A 310 13.39 -0.97 -13.59
CA ASN A 310 12.79 0.03 -14.45
C ASN A 310 13.57 1.36 -14.43
N LEU A 311 14.06 1.79 -13.26
CA LEU A 311 14.89 3.00 -13.15
C LEU A 311 16.21 2.84 -13.91
N ARG A 312 16.87 1.69 -13.77
CA ARG A 312 18.15 1.41 -14.43
C ARG A 312 18.03 1.35 -15.95
N GLU A 313 16.94 0.81 -16.48
CA GLU A 313 16.72 0.74 -17.93
C GLU A 313 16.64 2.11 -18.59
N VAL A 314 16.00 3.07 -17.93
CA VAL A 314 15.90 4.45 -18.41
C VAL A 314 17.26 5.16 -18.36
N MET A 315 18.19 4.69 -17.52
CA MET A 315 19.54 5.25 -17.41
C MET A 315 20.54 4.65 -18.39
N ASP A 316 20.26 3.48 -19.01
CA ASP A 316 21.20 2.84 -19.92
C ASP A 316 21.08 3.41 -21.35
N PRO A 317 22.07 4.18 -21.83
CA PRO A 317 22.03 4.81 -23.15
C PRO A 317 22.07 3.81 -24.32
N ALA A 318 22.38 2.53 -24.06
CA ALA A 318 22.39 1.47 -25.06
C ALA A 318 21.04 0.76 -25.25
N THR A 319 20.05 1.05 -24.39
CA THR A 319 18.72 0.41 -24.49
C THR A 319 17.95 0.98 -25.68
N ALA A 320 17.72 0.14 -26.68
CA ALA A 320 16.97 0.53 -27.88
C ALA A 320 15.55 1.04 -27.53
N PRO A 321 15.04 2.09 -28.20
CA PRO A 321 13.83 2.84 -27.83
C PRO A 321 12.50 2.05 -27.89
N GLY A 322 12.52 0.76 -28.26
CA GLY A 322 11.35 -0.12 -28.29
C GLY A 322 11.39 -1.29 -27.31
N LYS A 323 12.38 -1.36 -26.40
CA LYS A 323 12.52 -2.45 -25.41
C LYS A 323 12.15 -2.08 -23.97
N THR A 324 12.04 -0.80 -23.66
CA THR A 324 11.83 -0.28 -22.30
C THR A 324 10.43 -0.51 -21.73
N SER A 325 9.47 -0.92 -22.56
CA SER A 325 8.13 -1.37 -22.14
C SER A 325 7.89 -2.87 -22.44
N ASN A 326 8.97 -3.63 -22.71
CA ASN A 326 8.87 -5.01 -23.20
C ASN A 326 8.83 -6.03 -22.03
N PRO A 327 7.77 -6.84 -21.89
CA PRO A 327 7.57 -7.76 -20.75
C PRO A 327 8.67 -8.83 -20.54
N SER A 328 9.57 -9.03 -21.51
CA SER A 328 10.69 -9.97 -21.42
C SER A 328 11.69 -9.70 -20.28
N VAL A 329 11.69 -8.51 -19.68
CA VAL A 329 12.59 -8.16 -18.56
C VAL A 329 12.09 -8.76 -17.25
N TYR A 330 10.79 -8.99 -17.08
CA TYR A 330 10.21 -9.54 -15.85
C TYR A 330 10.55 -11.03 -15.62
N GLN A 331 11.22 -11.70 -16.56
CA GLN A 331 11.59 -13.11 -16.47
C GLN A 331 13.04 -13.36 -16.01
N HIS A 332 13.90 -12.34 -15.90
CA HIS A 332 15.36 -12.55 -15.77
C HIS A 332 15.98 -12.27 -14.40
N ALA A 333 15.18 -12.13 -13.34
CA ALA A 333 15.65 -11.81 -11.99
C ALA A 333 15.89 -13.04 -11.08
N GLU A 334 16.18 -14.23 -11.62
CA GLU A 334 16.41 -15.44 -10.81
C GLU A 334 17.86 -15.88 -10.62
N ARG A 335 18.87 -15.16 -11.16
CA ARG A 335 20.27 -15.60 -11.00
C ARG A 335 21.24 -14.47 -10.64
N LYS A 336 21.72 -14.59 -9.39
CA LYS A 336 22.95 -14.06 -8.77
C LYS A 336 22.77 -12.84 -7.87
N GLY A 337 23.05 -13.06 -6.58
CA GLY A 337 22.88 -12.08 -5.51
C GLY A 337 24.03 -11.12 -5.30
N ARG A 338 23.68 -9.94 -4.76
CA ARG A 338 24.40 -9.18 -3.70
C ARG A 338 23.58 -7.92 -3.40
N TYR A 339 23.23 -7.73 -2.12
CA TYR A 339 22.41 -6.63 -1.61
C TYR A 339 23.23 -5.53 -0.93
N ARG A 340 22.85 -4.24 -1.10
CA ARG A 340 22.91 -3.16 -0.08
C ARG A 340 21.93 -2.00 -0.43
N GLY A 341 21.09 -1.58 0.55
CA GLY A 341 20.51 -0.22 0.68
C GLY A 341 18.97 -0.02 0.57
N ALA A 342 18.31 0.26 1.72
CA ALA A 342 17.07 1.02 2.09
C ALA A 342 15.92 1.37 1.09
N TRP A 343 14.60 1.49 1.42
CA TRP A 343 13.61 1.00 2.44
C TRP A 343 12.17 1.45 2.02
N VAL A 344 11.12 0.69 2.42
CA VAL A 344 9.79 1.04 3.03
C VAL A 344 8.62 0.13 2.55
N VAL A 345 7.66 -0.05 3.46
CA VAL A 345 6.81 -1.20 3.84
C VAL A 345 5.40 -1.25 3.22
N GLN A 346 4.87 -2.47 2.98
CA GLN A 346 3.50 -2.85 3.39
C GLN A 346 3.34 -4.39 3.50
N SER A 347 2.97 -4.88 4.67
CA SER A 347 2.58 -6.28 4.92
C SER A 347 1.57 -6.35 6.06
N VAL A 348 0.47 -7.11 5.90
CA VAL A 348 0.11 -8.26 6.77
C VAL A 348 -0.79 -9.25 6.01
N GLY A 349 -0.56 -10.54 6.26
CA GLY A 349 -1.55 -11.62 6.37
C GLY A 349 -2.83 -11.56 5.52
N ARG A 350 -2.84 -12.38 4.46
CA ARG A 350 -3.84 -12.48 3.37
C ARG A 350 -3.68 -11.30 2.39
N PRO A 351 -3.63 -11.54 1.08
CA PRO A 351 -3.31 -10.48 0.13
C PRO A 351 -4.47 -9.51 0.06
N THR A 352 -4.28 -8.38 0.74
CA THR A 352 -5.20 -7.24 0.73
C THR A 352 -4.54 -6.01 0.13
N SER A 353 -3.21 -5.99 0.04
CA SER A 353 -2.42 -5.02 -0.69
C SER A 353 -2.27 -5.50 -2.13
N ALA A 354 -3.04 -4.87 -2.99
CA ALA A 354 -2.85 -4.94 -4.41
C ALA A 354 -2.00 -3.77 -4.83
N GLN A 355 -0.95 -4.04 -5.58
CA GLN A 355 -0.12 -3.01 -6.18
C GLN A 355 -0.38 -3.06 -7.68
N VAL A 356 -0.54 -1.90 -8.28
CA VAL A 356 -0.60 -1.75 -9.72
C VAL A 356 0.53 -0.85 -10.13
N MET A 357 1.36 -1.28 -11.07
CA MET A 357 2.48 -0.49 -11.58
C MET A 357 2.13 0.08 -12.95
N ILE A 358 2.28 1.39 -13.10
CA ILE A 358 2.26 2.10 -14.38
C ILE A 358 3.64 2.69 -14.63
N SER A 359 4.32 2.31 -15.72
CA SER A 359 5.63 2.88 -16.12
C SER A 359 5.63 3.39 -17.57
N ARG A 360 6.31 4.53 -17.79
CA ARG A 360 6.68 5.10 -19.11
C ARG A 360 8.17 5.46 -19.14
N SER A 361 8.85 5.19 -20.25
CA SER A 361 10.17 5.76 -20.59
C SER A 361 10.09 6.67 -21.83
N VAL A 362 10.82 7.78 -21.87
CA VAL A 362 11.02 8.57 -23.10
C VAL A 362 12.50 8.50 -23.52
N SER A 363 12.76 8.14 -24.77
CA SER A 363 14.11 8.12 -25.34
C SER A 363 14.53 9.51 -25.85
N SER A 364 15.63 10.07 -25.33
CA SER A 364 16.34 11.18 -25.97
C SER A 364 17.86 11.02 -25.78
N SER A 365 18.64 11.32 -26.82
CA SER A 365 20.12 11.25 -26.85
C SER A 365 20.81 12.15 -25.81
N PRO A 366 22.08 11.89 -25.43
CA PRO A 366 22.63 12.35 -24.16
C PRO A 366 23.30 13.73 -24.27
N ALA A 367 23.04 14.59 -23.28
CA ALA A 367 24.01 15.57 -22.81
C ALA A 367 24.60 15.06 -21.49
N SER A 368 25.94 15.02 -21.42
CA SER A 368 26.70 14.48 -20.30
C SER A 368 26.55 15.39 -19.06
N GLY A 369 25.73 14.97 -18.09
CA GLY A 369 25.54 15.69 -16.83
C GLY A 369 25.28 14.73 -15.67
N SER A 370 25.88 14.99 -14.52
CA SER A 370 25.70 14.19 -13.29
C SER A 370 24.27 14.32 -12.76
N VAL A 371 23.58 13.19 -12.55
CA VAL A 371 22.17 13.12 -12.13
C VAL A 371 22.05 12.73 -10.66
N LEU A 372 21.17 13.42 -9.94
CA LEU A 372 20.81 13.17 -8.55
C LEU A 372 19.70 12.12 -8.47
N THR A 373 19.94 11.02 -7.75
CA THR A 373 18.95 9.94 -7.54
C THR A 373 18.06 10.18 -6.32
N ALA A 374 16.75 9.99 -6.54
CA ALA A 374 15.67 9.72 -5.59
C ALA A 374 15.44 10.73 -4.44
N GLN A 375 14.31 11.44 -4.51
CA GLN A 375 13.65 11.99 -3.31
C GLN A 375 12.27 11.33 -3.16
N SER A 376 12.04 10.76 -1.98
CA SER A 376 10.71 10.39 -1.52
C SER A 376 9.95 11.69 -1.23
N LEU A 377 8.88 11.96 -1.98
CA LEU A 377 7.94 13.00 -1.55
C LEU A 377 7.11 12.42 -0.40
N GLU A 378 7.03 13.19 0.68
CA GLU A 378 6.35 12.84 1.93
C GLU A 378 4.91 12.37 1.74
N PRO A 379 4.39 11.50 2.63
CA PRO A 379 2.96 11.21 2.67
C PRO A 379 2.22 12.50 3.03
N VAL A 380 1.33 12.96 2.13
CA VAL A 380 0.30 13.94 2.50
C VAL A 380 -0.59 13.26 3.55
N SER A 381 -0.29 13.55 4.80
CA SER A 381 -1.03 13.11 5.97
C SER A 381 -1.74 14.33 6.52
N ASP A 382 -2.90 14.65 5.95
CA ASP A 382 -3.87 15.49 6.66
C ASP A 382 -4.53 14.59 7.72
N SER A 383 -4.30 14.96 8.98
CA SER A 383 -4.92 14.35 10.15
C SER A 383 -6.40 14.73 10.21
N GLY A 384 -7.21 14.01 9.46
CA GLY A 384 -8.66 14.11 9.47
C GLY A 384 -9.29 12.73 9.23
N SER A 385 -10.40 12.45 9.90
CA SER A 385 -11.25 11.27 9.65
C SER A 385 -11.48 11.04 8.14
N PRO A 386 -11.50 9.78 7.65
CA PRO A 386 -11.51 9.51 6.23
C PRO A 386 -12.73 10.14 5.57
N SER A 387 -12.48 11.16 4.76
CA SER A 387 -13.51 11.86 4.01
C SER A 387 -13.81 11.09 2.72
N LEU A 388 -15.00 11.27 2.13
CA LEU A 388 -15.34 10.75 0.79
C LEU A 388 -14.33 11.19 -0.30
N SER A 389 -13.47 12.17 -0.02
CA SER A 389 -12.43 12.73 -0.89
C SER A 389 -11.04 12.12 -0.72
N ASP A 390 -10.81 11.20 0.20
CA ASP A 390 -9.47 10.68 0.43
C ASP A 390 -9.09 9.69 -0.68
N LEU A 391 -8.15 10.10 -1.52
CA LEU A 391 -7.58 9.24 -2.56
C LEU A 391 -6.94 8.00 -1.92
N PRO A 392 -7.00 6.84 -2.59
CA PRO A 392 -6.36 5.65 -2.07
C PRO A 392 -4.84 5.88 -2.00
N PRO A 393 -4.16 5.27 -1.00
CA PRO A 393 -2.72 5.44 -0.84
C PRO A 393 -1.99 4.96 -2.09
N PHE A 394 -1.04 5.78 -2.56
CA PHE A 394 -0.16 5.47 -3.67
C PHE A 394 1.27 5.92 -3.37
N MET A 395 2.23 5.23 -3.98
CA MET A 395 3.64 5.58 -4.00
C MET A 395 4.01 6.01 -5.41
N LEU A 396 4.80 7.07 -5.50
CA LEU A 396 5.26 7.65 -6.75
C LEU A 396 6.79 7.59 -6.79
N CYS A 397 7.36 6.96 -7.82
CA CYS A 397 8.80 7.03 -8.09
C CYS A 397 9.03 7.78 -9.40
N LEU A 398 9.86 8.82 -9.35
CA LEU A 398 10.18 9.67 -10.50
C LEU A 398 11.66 9.51 -10.87
N SER A 399 11.96 9.50 -12.17
CA SER A 399 13.31 9.63 -12.71
C SER A 399 13.43 10.96 -13.44
N LEU A 400 14.40 11.79 -13.06
CA LEU A 400 14.67 13.11 -13.64
C LEU A 400 16.09 13.14 -14.22
N SER A 401 16.28 13.76 -15.37
CA SER A 401 17.59 14.05 -15.96
C SER A 401 17.82 15.56 -16.02
N GLN A 402 19.07 16.02 -16.00
CA GLN A 402 19.37 17.39 -16.40
C GLN A 402 19.13 17.58 -17.90
N LYS A 403 18.61 18.75 -18.28
CA LYS A 403 18.41 19.18 -19.67
C LYS A 403 19.73 19.50 -20.37
#